data_AF-A0A0P9EAA2-F1
#
_entry.id   AF-A0A0P9EAA2-F1
#
_cell.length_a   1.000
_cell.length_b   1.000
_cell.length_c   1.000
_cell.angle_alpha   90.00
_cell.angle_beta   90.00
_cell.angle_gamma   90.00
#
_symmetry.space_group_name_H-M   'P 1'
#
loop_
_entity.id
_entity.type
_entity.pdbx_description
1 polymer ?
#
loop_
_entity_poly.entity_id
_entity_poly.type
_entity_poly.pdbx_seq_one_letter_code
_entity_poly.pdbx_strand_id
1 'polypeptide(L)'
;MNINPEFISITSRITIREDNDVKKLLLEVEEFRLSFIFTSVEPIPEGVLLSWLEERGFAEIRDVPKRIGTETFGIERLNIARKGACQVIYDPRVGNLGIAGRRYEEVLEEFDRVATMLKEMGFDFLKEMKCFELVLEGRVFAKGKPKPLEKITDFLETEKFSALNRIIGAEVIPFDIRFCPKSEMGTIEDLRRIPKWFDIHIHPYVPNPNYYGVRLVFRDTDISNVKKFAETANDKIVEIINVILGSRKK
;
A
#
# COMPACT_ATOMS: atom_id res chain seq x y z
N MET A 1 22.84 1.96 -39.31
CA MET A 1 21.50 1.57 -38.82
C MET A 1 21.27 2.34 -37.52
N ASN A 2 20.49 3.41 -37.59
CA ASN A 2 20.17 4.27 -36.45
C ASN A 2 19.07 3.62 -35.63
N ILE A 3 19.34 3.34 -34.35
CA ILE A 3 18.31 2.93 -33.39
C ILE A 3 18.08 4.13 -32.47
N ASN A 4 16.86 4.65 -32.56
CA ASN A 4 16.33 5.79 -31.83
C ASN A 4 15.98 5.38 -30.38
N PRO A 5 16.42 6.09 -29.33
CA PRO A 5 15.99 5.82 -27.96
C PRO A 5 15.01 6.91 -27.50
N GLU A 6 13.71 6.66 -27.65
CA GLU A 6 12.69 7.37 -26.87
C GLU A 6 11.91 6.36 -26.02
N PHE A 7 12.46 6.07 -24.83
CA PHE A 7 11.67 5.54 -23.73
C PHE A 7 10.94 6.71 -23.06
N ILE A 8 9.70 6.94 -23.48
CA ILE A 8 8.79 7.86 -22.79
C ILE A 8 8.28 7.15 -21.54
N SER A 9 8.82 7.53 -20.38
CA SER A 9 8.24 7.24 -19.07
C SER A 9 6.91 7.98 -18.95
N ILE A 10 5.79 7.25 -19.01
CA ILE A 10 4.46 7.79 -18.74
C ILE A 10 4.25 7.79 -17.23
N THR A 11 4.79 8.79 -16.54
CA THR A 11 4.25 9.22 -15.24
C THR A 11 2.85 9.77 -15.48
N SER A 12 1.85 9.21 -14.80
CA SER A 12 0.48 9.71 -14.77
C SER A 12 0.45 11.14 -14.18
N ARG A 13 0.57 12.14 -15.06
CA ARG A 13 0.45 13.57 -14.70
C ARG A 13 -1.00 13.99 -14.76
N ILE A 14 -1.72 13.86 -13.64
CA ILE A 14 -2.97 14.60 -13.47
C ILE A 14 -2.60 16.06 -13.21
N THR A 15 -2.85 16.92 -14.20
CA THR A 15 -2.71 18.38 -14.08
C THR A 15 -4.09 18.96 -13.89
N ILE A 16 -4.46 19.24 -12.63
CA ILE A 16 -5.70 19.94 -12.30
C ILE A 16 -5.49 21.43 -12.60
N ARG A 17 -6.47 22.04 -13.29
CA ARG A 17 -6.46 23.40 -13.83
C ARG A 17 -6.08 24.48 -12.81
N GLU A 18 -5.40 25.49 -13.35
CA GLU A 18 -4.90 26.69 -12.67
C GLU A 18 -6.04 27.60 -12.21
N ASP A 19 -6.17 27.75 -10.89
CA ASP A 19 -6.65 28.97 -10.25
C ASP A 19 -6.00 29.06 -8.85
N ASN A 20 -5.29 30.17 -8.63
CA ASN A 20 -4.70 30.70 -7.39
C ASN A 20 -4.24 29.72 -6.27
N ASP A 21 -2.92 29.64 -6.08
CA ASP A 21 -2.21 29.19 -4.87
C ASP A 21 -2.48 27.77 -4.32
N VAL A 22 -3.04 26.87 -5.14
CA VAL A 22 -3.12 25.44 -4.76
C VAL A 22 -1.72 24.84 -4.79
N LYS A 23 -1.16 24.56 -3.60
CA LYS A 23 0.05 23.76 -3.41
C LYS A 23 -0.08 22.47 -4.23
N LYS A 24 0.69 22.36 -5.32
CA LYS A 24 0.71 21.15 -6.14
C LYS A 24 1.31 20.01 -5.32
N LEU A 25 0.45 19.13 -4.81
CA LEU A 25 0.83 17.87 -4.19
C LEU A 25 1.10 16.84 -5.29
N LEU A 26 2.21 16.11 -5.18
CA LEU A 26 2.57 15.04 -6.10
C LEU A 26 2.84 13.77 -5.31
N LEU A 27 2.00 12.76 -5.51
CA LEU A 27 2.20 11.43 -4.95
C LEU A 27 3.13 10.61 -5.87
N GLU A 28 4.24 10.16 -5.31
CA GLU A 28 5.12 9.16 -5.90
C GLU A 28 4.83 7.81 -5.24
N VAL A 29 4.22 6.91 -6.01
CA VAL A 29 3.93 5.54 -5.56
C VAL A 29 5.21 4.71 -5.57
N GLU A 30 5.55 4.14 -4.42
CA GLU A 30 6.70 3.26 -4.23
C GLU A 30 6.28 1.78 -4.32
N GLU A 31 5.12 1.44 -3.77
CA GLU A 31 4.45 0.14 -3.92
C GLU A 31 2.93 0.34 -4.05
N PHE A 32 2.34 -0.39 -5.00
CA PHE A 32 0.92 -0.59 -5.14
C PHE A 32 0.68 -2.09 -5.22
N ARG A 33 -0.14 -2.63 -4.31
CA ARG A 33 -0.36 -4.07 -4.19
C ARG A 33 -1.83 -4.41 -4.03
N LEU A 34 -2.32 -5.37 -4.80
CA LEU A 34 -3.62 -6.01 -4.61
C LEU A 34 -3.41 -7.45 -4.19
N SER A 35 -4.11 -7.90 -3.15
CA SER A 35 -3.91 -9.24 -2.58
C SER A 35 -5.21 -9.98 -2.34
N PHE A 36 -5.17 -11.29 -2.55
CA PHE A 36 -6.10 -12.27 -2.03
C PHE A 36 -5.70 -12.61 -0.59
N ILE A 37 -6.63 -12.49 0.35
CA ILE A 37 -6.45 -12.98 1.72
C ILE A 37 -7.32 -14.21 1.88
N PHE A 38 -6.69 -15.38 1.94
CA PHE A 38 -7.37 -16.66 2.09
C PHE A 38 -7.87 -16.87 3.53
N THR A 39 -8.94 -17.65 3.67
CA THR A 39 -9.42 -18.10 4.98
C THR A 39 -8.47 -19.10 5.62
N SER A 40 -7.83 -19.95 4.82
CA SER A 40 -6.85 -20.94 5.28
C SER A 40 -5.43 -20.37 5.28
N VAL A 41 -4.64 -20.81 6.26
CA VAL A 41 -3.17 -20.78 6.15
C VAL A 41 -2.74 -21.86 5.15
N GLU A 42 -1.59 -21.63 4.51
CA GLU A 42 -0.99 -22.50 3.48
C GLU A 42 -1.99 -22.96 2.40
N PRO A 43 -2.72 -22.03 1.76
CA PRO A 43 -3.82 -22.39 0.85
C PRO A 43 -3.33 -23.14 -0.41
N ILE A 44 -2.10 -22.91 -0.84
CA ILE A 44 -1.52 -23.50 -2.06
C ILE A 44 -0.04 -23.82 -1.77
N PRO A 45 0.43 -25.07 -1.95
CA PRO A 45 1.87 -25.35 -1.89
C PRO A 45 2.64 -24.47 -2.89
N GLU A 46 3.71 -23.80 -2.46
CA GLU A 46 4.43 -22.80 -3.28
C GLU A 46 4.88 -23.35 -4.64
N GLY A 47 5.38 -24.59 -4.70
CA GLY A 47 5.79 -25.22 -5.97
C GLY A 47 4.63 -25.42 -6.95
N VAL A 48 3.43 -25.71 -6.44
CA VAL A 48 2.22 -25.82 -7.27
C VAL A 48 1.82 -24.44 -7.78
N LEU A 49 1.78 -23.42 -6.91
CA LEU A 49 1.48 -22.05 -7.30
C LEU A 49 2.46 -21.54 -8.37
N LEU A 50 3.75 -21.81 -8.22
CA LEU A 50 4.77 -21.44 -9.20
C LEU A 50 4.50 -22.07 -10.58
N SER A 51 4.10 -23.35 -10.63
CA SER A 51 3.75 -24.00 -11.90
C SER A 51 2.57 -23.31 -12.61
N TRP A 52 1.53 -22.92 -11.87
CA TRP A 52 0.38 -22.20 -12.43
C TRP A 52 0.75 -20.79 -12.90
N LEU A 53 1.61 -20.10 -12.16
CA LEU A 53 2.10 -18.77 -12.52
C LEU A 53 2.96 -18.82 -13.80
N GLU A 54 3.78 -19.85 -13.96
CA GLU A 54 4.61 -20.06 -15.15
C GLU A 54 3.74 -20.20 -16.42
N GLU A 55 2.65 -20.96 -16.35
CA GLU A 55 1.66 -21.07 -17.45
C GLU A 55 1.02 -19.71 -17.82
N ARG A 56 1.06 -18.71 -16.93
CA ARG A 56 0.57 -17.34 -17.17
C ARG A 56 1.67 -16.35 -17.56
N GLY A 57 2.88 -16.84 -17.79
CA GLY A 57 4.04 -16.06 -18.23
C GLY A 57 4.78 -15.33 -17.11
N PHE A 58 4.56 -15.70 -15.84
CA PHE A 58 5.40 -15.24 -14.75
C PHE A 58 6.67 -16.09 -14.68
N ALA A 59 7.81 -15.46 -14.37
CA ALA A 59 9.07 -16.16 -14.16
C ALA A 59 9.37 -16.24 -12.66
N GLU A 60 9.76 -17.42 -12.17
CA GLU A 60 10.26 -17.59 -10.81
C GLU A 60 11.49 -16.70 -10.58
N ILE A 61 11.54 -16.04 -9.43
CA ILE A 61 12.68 -15.21 -9.03
C ILE A 61 13.72 -16.13 -8.39
N ARG A 62 14.81 -16.38 -9.12
CA ARG A 62 15.94 -17.23 -8.69
C ARG A 62 17.28 -16.47 -8.58
N ASP A 63 17.30 -15.22 -9.02
CA ASP A 63 18.46 -14.32 -8.98
C ASP A 63 18.76 -13.78 -7.57
N VAL A 64 17.82 -13.92 -6.63
CA VAL A 64 17.99 -13.56 -5.22
C VAL A 64 17.66 -14.76 -4.34
N PRO A 65 18.51 -15.13 -3.37
CA PRO A 65 18.23 -16.22 -2.43
C PRO A 65 16.86 -16.07 -1.77
N LYS A 66 16.09 -17.17 -1.69
CA LYS A 66 14.79 -17.20 -1.00
C LYS A 66 14.92 -16.87 0.49
N ARG A 67 16.01 -17.33 1.11
CA ARG A 67 16.33 -17.05 2.52
C ARG A 67 17.73 -16.46 2.61
N ILE A 68 17.86 -15.41 3.41
CA ILE A 68 19.13 -14.79 3.77
C ILE A 68 19.30 -14.95 5.29
N GLY A 69 20.37 -15.63 5.71
CA GLY A 69 20.64 -15.93 7.12
C GLY A 69 20.58 -17.43 7.42
N THR A 70 20.36 -17.76 8.70
CA THR A 70 20.27 -19.15 9.18
C THR A 70 18.83 -19.66 9.10
N GLU A 71 18.62 -20.96 9.34
CA GLU A 71 17.26 -21.52 9.42
C GLU A 71 16.44 -20.92 10.56
N THR A 72 17.07 -20.64 11.70
CA THR A 72 16.41 -20.09 12.90
C THR A 72 16.30 -18.56 12.85
N PHE A 73 17.30 -17.91 12.28
CA PHE A 73 17.41 -16.45 12.18
C PHE A 73 17.73 -16.09 10.74
N GLY A 74 16.70 -16.05 9.91
CA GLY A 74 16.80 -15.70 8.50
C GLY A 74 15.62 -14.85 8.07
N ILE A 75 15.87 -13.99 7.09
CA ILE A 75 14.82 -13.23 6.40
C ILE A 75 14.41 -14.05 5.19
N GLU A 76 13.12 -14.35 5.11
CA GLU A 76 12.52 -15.06 3.99
C GLU A 76 11.85 -14.08 3.04
N ARG A 77 12.19 -14.20 1.76
CA ARG A 77 11.62 -13.42 0.68
C ARG A 77 10.22 -13.95 0.36
N LEU A 78 9.23 -13.07 0.48
CA LEU A 78 7.84 -13.39 0.16
C LEU A 78 7.54 -13.28 -1.34
N ASN A 79 8.31 -12.49 -2.08
CA ASN A 79 8.18 -12.42 -3.53
C ASN A 79 8.56 -13.82 -4.06
N ILE A 80 7.86 -14.35 -5.07
CA ILE A 80 8.12 -15.69 -5.62
C ILE A 80 8.30 -15.69 -7.13
N ALA A 81 7.56 -14.85 -7.83
CA ALA A 81 7.59 -14.73 -9.28
C ALA A 81 7.51 -13.27 -9.72
N ARG A 82 7.87 -12.98 -10.97
CA ARG A 82 7.77 -11.64 -11.58
C ARG A 82 7.31 -11.71 -13.03
N LYS A 83 6.66 -10.65 -13.48
CA LYS A 83 6.29 -10.44 -14.88
C LYS A 83 6.27 -8.95 -15.18
N GLY A 84 7.11 -8.51 -16.13
CA GLY A 84 7.32 -7.08 -16.38
C GLY A 84 7.75 -6.34 -15.11
N ALA A 85 7.03 -5.27 -14.77
CA ALA A 85 7.27 -4.49 -13.55
C ALA A 85 6.52 -5.01 -12.31
N CYS A 86 5.71 -6.06 -12.45
CA CYS A 86 4.93 -6.65 -11.36
C CYS A 86 5.65 -7.86 -10.74
N GLN A 87 5.42 -8.05 -9.44
CA GLN A 87 5.92 -9.15 -8.65
C GLN A 87 4.75 -9.86 -7.95
N VAL A 88 4.84 -11.18 -7.86
CA VAL A 88 3.92 -12.00 -7.07
C VAL A 88 4.53 -12.17 -5.69
N ILE A 89 3.79 -11.77 -4.66
CA ILE A 89 4.13 -11.91 -3.25
C ILE A 89 3.26 -13.02 -2.68
N TYR A 90 3.85 -14.00 -2.03
CA TYR A 90 3.12 -15.10 -1.41
C TYR A 90 3.62 -15.32 0.02
N ASP A 91 2.73 -15.17 1.00
CA ASP A 91 2.96 -15.54 2.38
C ASP A 91 1.94 -16.62 2.79
N PRO A 92 2.30 -17.90 2.68
CA PRO A 92 1.39 -18.99 3.02
C PRO A 92 1.02 -18.98 4.52
N ARG A 93 1.89 -18.46 5.40
CA ARG A 93 1.69 -18.47 6.85
C ARG A 93 0.48 -17.65 7.29
N VAL A 94 0.10 -16.66 6.48
CA VAL A 94 -1.06 -15.79 6.72
C VAL A 94 -2.09 -15.86 5.58
N GLY A 95 -1.92 -16.82 4.66
CA GLY A 95 -2.80 -16.96 3.50
C GLY A 95 -2.86 -15.69 2.64
N ASN A 96 -1.71 -15.06 2.35
CA ASN A 96 -1.66 -13.87 1.50
C ASN A 96 -1.05 -14.21 0.14
N LEU A 97 -1.74 -13.84 -0.95
CA LEU A 97 -1.21 -13.85 -2.31
C LEU A 97 -1.45 -12.48 -2.93
N GLY A 98 -0.39 -11.72 -3.15
CA GLY A 98 -0.43 -10.35 -3.65
C GLY A 98 0.27 -10.18 -5.00
N ILE A 99 -0.21 -9.22 -5.77
CA ILE A 99 0.48 -8.69 -6.95
C ILE A 99 0.90 -7.27 -6.62
N ALA A 100 2.19 -7.00 -6.67
CA ALA A 100 2.79 -5.71 -6.32
C ALA A 100 3.54 -5.11 -7.51
N GLY A 101 3.47 -3.79 -7.64
CA GLY A 101 4.16 -3.01 -8.67
C GLY A 101 4.12 -1.52 -8.33
N ARG A 102 4.46 -0.65 -9.29
CA ARG A 102 4.38 0.82 -9.10
C ARG A 102 3.24 1.48 -9.85
N ARG A 103 2.65 0.78 -10.82
CA ARG A 103 1.60 1.31 -11.71
C ARG A 103 0.32 0.54 -11.46
N TYR A 104 -0.72 1.28 -11.10
CA TYR A 104 -2.03 0.73 -10.78
C TYR A 104 -2.57 -0.16 -11.90
N GLU A 105 -2.49 0.30 -13.15
CA GLU A 105 -3.07 -0.39 -14.29
C GLU A 105 -2.39 -1.73 -14.55
N GLU A 106 -1.06 -1.78 -14.43
CA GLU A 106 -0.27 -3.01 -14.61
C GLU A 106 -0.55 -4.02 -13.48
N VAL A 107 -0.64 -3.53 -12.24
CA VAL A 107 -0.95 -4.38 -11.08
C VAL A 107 -2.37 -4.94 -11.19
N LEU A 108 -3.34 -4.13 -11.61
CA LEU A 108 -4.72 -4.57 -11.80
C LEU A 108 -4.83 -5.64 -12.89
N GLU A 109 -4.17 -5.44 -14.03
CA GLU A 109 -4.18 -6.42 -15.12
C GLU A 109 -3.63 -7.78 -14.65
N GLU A 110 -2.47 -7.78 -14.00
CA GLU A 110 -1.86 -9.02 -13.53
C GLU A 110 -2.61 -9.63 -12.34
N PHE A 111 -3.24 -8.81 -11.49
CA PHE A 111 -4.15 -9.29 -10.45
C PHE A 111 -5.37 -10.01 -11.05
N ASP A 112 -5.99 -9.47 -12.10
CA ASP A 112 -7.12 -10.12 -12.78
C ASP A 112 -6.73 -11.39 -13.51
N ARG A 113 -5.50 -11.44 -14.06
CA ARG A 113 -4.93 -12.66 -14.63
C ARG A 113 -4.76 -13.76 -13.58
N VAL A 114 -4.23 -13.42 -12.41
CA VAL A 114 -4.09 -14.38 -11.30
C VAL A 114 -5.46 -14.75 -10.72
N ALA A 115 -6.41 -13.81 -10.64
CA ALA A 115 -7.79 -14.12 -10.23
C ALA A 115 -8.44 -15.16 -11.15
N THR A 116 -8.25 -14.99 -12.46
CA THR A 116 -8.79 -15.91 -13.48
C THR A 116 -8.12 -17.29 -13.36
N MET A 117 -6.79 -17.32 -13.19
CA MET A 117 -6.05 -18.56 -12.94
C MET A 117 -6.56 -19.32 -11.71
N LEU A 118 -6.76 -18.64 -10.57
CA LEU A 118 -7.28 -19.29 -9.36
C LEU A 118 -8.68 -19.88 -9.60
N LYS A 119 -9.57 -19.17 -10.29
CA LYS A 119 -10.90 -19.70 -10.64
C LYS A 119 -10.83 -20.93 -11.53
N GLU A 120 -9.94 -20.93 -12.52
CA GLU A 120 -9.72 -22.09 -13.40
C GLU A 120 -9.16 -23.31 -12.63
N MET A 121 -8.39 -23.07 -11.57
CA MET A 121 -7.92 -24.11 -10.64
C MET A 121 -8.97 -24.54 -9.60
N GLY A 122 -10.19 -24.00 -9.67
CA GLY A 122 -11.33 -24.42 -8.87
C GLY A 122 -11.59 -23.61 -7.59
N PHE A 123 -10.89 -22.49 -7.38
CA PHE A 123 -11.09 -21.66 -6.19
C PHE A 123 -12.44 -20.92 -6.22
N ASP A 124 -13.24 -21.10 -5.16
CA ASP A 124 -14.47 -20.35 -4.91
C ASP A 124 -14.19 -19.14 -4.01
N PHE A 125 -14.15 -17.95 -4.60
CA PHE A 125 -13.78 -16.73 -3.87
C PHE A 125 -14.72 -16.40 -2.71
N LEU A 126 -15.99 -16.83 -2.76
CA LEU A 126 -16.94 -16.57 -1.67
C LEU A 126 -16.68 -17.46 -0.44
N LYS A 127 -16.04 -18.62 -0.64
CA LYS A 127 -15.75 -19.58 0.44
C LYS A 127 -14.31 -19.49 0.91
N GLU A 128 -13.38 -19.27 -0.02
CA GLU A 128 -11.95 -19.43 0.22
C GLU A 128 -11.25 -18.11 0.50
N MET A 129 -11.82 -16.99 0.06
CA MET A 129 -11.28 -15.66 0.37
C MET A 129 -11.98 -15.09 1.59
N LYS A 130 -11.16 -14.69 2.56
CA LYS A 130 -11.59 -13.90 3.70
C LYS A 130 -11.88 -12.46 3.29
N CYS A 131 -10.96 -11.86 2.54
CA CYS A 131 -11.12 -10.53 1.96
C CYS A 131 -10.08 -10.31 0.85
N PHE A 132 -10.19 -9.15 0.21
CA PHE A 132 -9.20 -8.61 -0.70
C PHE A 132 -8.53 -7.41 -0.04
N GLU A 133 -7.24 -7.23 -0.28
CA GLU A 133 -6.44 -6.15 0.32
C GLU A 133 -5.78 -5.30 -0.76
N LEU A 134 -5.99 -3.99 -0.68
CA LEU A 134 -5.15 -2.99 -1.30
C LEU A 134 -4.11 -2.51 -0.31
N VAL A 135 -2.84 -2.47 -0.72
CA VAL A 135 -1.78 -1.72 -0.04
C VAL A 135 -1.20 -0.69 -1.02
N LEU A 136 -1.05 0.54 -0.57
CA LEU A 136 -0.37 1.60 -1.29
C LEU A 136 0.66 2.23 -0.35
N GLU A 137 1.92 2.19 -0.75
CA GLU A 137 3.01 2.88 -0.07
C GLU A 137 3.62 3.90 -1.04
N GLY A 138 3.91 5.09 -0.52
CA GLY A 138 4.49 6.14 -1.33
C GLY A 138 4.82 7.37 -0.52
N ARG A 139 5.21 8.40 -1.25
CA ARG A 139 5.58 9.69 -0.68
C ARG A 139 4.94 10.82 -1.44
N VAL A 140 4.48 11.84 -0.71
CA VAL A 140 3.82 13.00 -1.30
C VAL A 140 4.73 14.19 -1.17
N PHE A 141 5.24 14.66 -2.31
CA PHE A 141 5.94 15.92 -2.41
C PHE A 141 4.94 17.06 -2.27
N ALA A 142 5.27 18.02 -1.43
CA ALA A 142 4.44 19.19 -1.24
C ALA A 142 5.31 20.45 -1.42
N LYS A 143 5.05 21.19 -2.52
CA LYS A 143 5.84 22.36 -2.88
C LYS A 143 5.56 23.54 -1.92
N GLY A 144 6.58 24.29 -1.55
CA GLY A 144 6.44 25.53 -0.76
C GLY A 144 6.67 25.41 0.75
N LYS A 145 7.63 24.56 1.18
CA LYS A 145 8.02 24.33 2.58
C LYS A 145 6.88 23.90 3.54
N PRO A 146 6.04 22.92 3.19
CA PRO A 146 5.31 22.22 4.24
C PRO A 146 6.36 21.50 5.08
N LYS A 147 6.36 21.77 6.38
CA LYS A 147 7.13 21.02 7.36
C LYS A 147 6.15 19.96 7.89
N PRO A 148 6.17 18.71 7.37
CA PRO A 148 5.18 17.69 7.70
C PRO A 148 5.02 17.50 9.19
N LEU A 149 6.14 17.50 9.91
CA LEU A 149 6.18 17.37 11.36
C LEU A 149 5.43 18.51 12.07
N GLU A 150 5.66 19.77 11.67
CA GLU A 150 4.92 20.92 12.23
C GLU A 150 3.43 20.80 11.90
N LYS A 151 3.07 20.44 10.66
CA LYS A 151 1.66 20.36 10.26
C LYS A 151 0.90 19.20 10.90
N ILE A 152 1.59 18.09 11.14
CA ILE A 152 1.05 16.96 11.90
C ILE A 152 0.85 17.38 13.37
N THR A 153 1.81 18.10 13.94
CA THR A 153 1.73 18.63 15.31
C THR A 153 0.56 19.59 15.45
N ASP A 154 0.45 20.59 14.57
CA ASP A 154 -0.65 21.56 14.54
C ASP A 154 -2.01 20.86 14.43
N PHE A 155 -2.10 19.77 13.65
CA PHE A 155 -3.34 19.03 13.43
C PHE A 155 -3.77 18.18 14.64
N LEU A 156 -2.81 17.68 15.43
CA LEU A 156 -3.04 16.76 16.54
C LEU A 156 -2.89 17.39 17.93
N GLU A 157 -2.57 18.67 18.05
CA GLU A 157 -2.22 19.28 19.34
C GLU A 157 -3.30 19.01 20.40
N THR A 158 -2.88 18.41 21.53
CA THR A 158 -3.77 18.10 22.66
C THR A 158 -3.12 18.47 23.98
N GLU A 159 -3.94 18.81 24.98
CA GLU A 159 -3.49 19.10 26.35
C GLU A 159 -2.77 17.92 27.03
N LYS A 160 -2.90 16.70 26.49
CA LYS A 160 -2.29 15.48 27.05
C LYS A 160 -0.77 15.42 26.86
N PHE A 161 -0.19 16.18 25.93
CA PHE A 161 1.25 16.19 25.70
C PHE A 161 2.04 16.70 26.92
N SER A 162 1.48 17.61 27.71
CA SER A 162 2.10 18.08 28.96
C SER A 162 2.37 16.95 29.96
N ALA A 163 1.47 15.97 30.05
CA ALA A 163 1.67 14.81 30.92
C ALA A 163 2.80 13.91 30.39
N LEU A 164 2.88 13.73 29.07
CA LEU A 164 3.96 12.97 28.42
C LEU A 164 5.31 13.67 28.59
N ASN A 165 5.36 15.00 28.45
CA ASN A 165 6.59 15.78 28.63
C ASN A 165 7.20 15.56 30.01
N ARG A 166 6.37 15.50 31.05
CA ARG A 166 6.82 15.22 32.42
C ARG A 166 7.36 13.80 32.59
N ILE A 167 6.75 12.81 31.94
CA ILE A 167 7.20 11.41 32.01
C ILE A 167 8.54 11.23 31.27
N ILE A 168 8.66 11.84 30.08
CA ILE A 168 9.84 11.69 29.22
C ILE A 168 10.99 12.60 29.68
N GLY A 169 10.69 13.72 30.33
CA GLY A 169 11.68 14.73 30.73
C GLY A 169 12.11 15.65 29.59
N ALA A 170 11.36 15.67 28.49
CA ALA A 170 11.58 16.55 27.34
C ALA A 170 10.24 16.90 26.70
N GLU A 171 10.19 18.00 25.95
CA GLU A 171 9.02 18.32 25.13
C GLU A 171 8.87 17.30 24.01
N VAL A 172 7.68 16.71 23.91
CA VAL A 172 7.33 15.78 22.84
C VAL A 172 6.23 16.32 21.96
N ILE A 173 6.29 15.91 20.70
CA ILE A 173 5.32 16.22 19.67
C ILE A 173 4.87 14.92 19.00
N PRO A 174 3.64 14.85 18.47
CA PRO A 174 3.23 13.72 17.68
C PRO A 174 4.06 13.67 16.38
N PHE A 175 4.58 12.50 16.06
CA PHE A 175 5.40 12.31 14.87
C PHE A 175 4.54 11.99 13.65
N ASP A 176 3.53 11.15 13.80
CA ASP A 176 2.67 10.66 12.72
C ASP A 176 1.17 10.78 13.05
N ILE A 177 0.34 10.56 12.03
CA ILE A 177 -1.11 10.44 12.16
C ILE A 177 -1.55 9.13 11.52
N ARG A 178 -2.42 8.39 12.22
CA ARG A 178 -2.98 7.14 11.73
C ARG A 178 -4.50 7.15 11.85
N PHE A 179 -5.20 6.79 10.78
CA PHE A 179 -6.65 6.73 10.72
C PHE A 179 -7.11 5.30 10.48
N CYS A 180 -8.14 4.88 11.21
CA CYS A 180 -8.80 3.59 11.07
C CYS A 180 -10.33 3.74 11.19
N PRO A 181 -11.13 2.72 10.83
CA PRO A 181 -12.58 2.80 10.96
C PRO A 181 -13.02 3.01 12.41
N LYS A 182 -13.87 4.02 12.62
CA LYS A 182 -14.46 4.28 13.94
C LYS A 182 -15.33 3.12 14.45
N SER A 183 -15.91 2.32 13.54
CA SER A 183 -16.73 1.14 13.90
C SER A 183 -15.97 0.13 14.75
N GLU A 184 -14.64 0.10 14.64
CA GLU A 184 -13.79 -0.89 15.30
C GLU A 184 -13.12 -0.36 16.58
N MET A 185 -13.46 0.85 17.05
CA MET A 185 -12.81 1.50 18.19
C MET A 185 -12.83 0.65 19.49
N GLY A 186 -13.78 -0.27 19.63
CA GLY A 186 -13.92 -1.14 20.80
C GLY A 186 -13.57 -2.61 20.55
N THR A 187 -13.00 -2.96 19.39
CA THR A 187 -12.68 -4.35 19.09
C THR A 187 -11.51 -4.86 19.95
N ILE A 188 -11.63 -6.09 20.45
CA ILE A 188 -10.54 -6.83 21.11
C ILE A 188 -9.94 -7.89 20.17
N GLU A 189 -10.46 -8.00 18.95
CA GLU A 189 -9.98 -8.95 17.96
C GLU A 189 -8.63 -8.50 17.37
N ASP A 190 -7.87 -9.47 16.86
CA ASP A 190 -6.70 -9.16 16.04
C ASP A 190 -7.15 -8.37 14.81
N LEU A 191 -6.74 -7.10 14.70
CA LEU A 191 -7.11 -6.20 13.60
C LEU A 191 -6.73 -6.77 12.23
N ARG A 192 -5.69 -7.63 12.17
CA ARG A 192 -5.31 -8.32 10.93
C ARG A 192 -6.38 -9.28 10.47
N ARG A 193 -7.28 -9.70 11.36
CA ARG A 193 -8.38 -10.63 11.09
C ARG A 193 -9.69 -9.94 10.72
N ILE A 194 -9.79 -8.62 10.77
CA ILE A 194 -11.01 -7.91 10.38
C ILE A 194 -11.08 -7.81 8.84
N PRO A 195 -12.10 -8.40 8.18
CA PRO A 195 -12.18 -8.43 6.72
C PRO A 195 -12.44 -7.07 6.08
N LYS A 196 -13.18 -6.20 6.77
CA LYS A 196 -13.52 -4.83 6.33
C LYS A 196 -12.79 -3.83 7.20
N TRP A 197 -11.67 -3.32 6.70
CA TRP A 197 -10.77 -2.50 7.47
C TRP A 197 -10.07 -1.48 6.57
N PHE A 198 -9.68 -0.35 7.13
CA PHE A 198 -8.68 0.49 6.49
C PHE A 198 -7.69 1.02 7.51
N ASP A 199 -6.49 1.30 7.04
CA ASP A 199 -5.45 1.92 7.82
C ASP A 199 -4.73 2.93 6.95
N ILE A 200 -4.77 4.20 7.34
CA ILE A 200 -4.08 5.28 6.62
C ILE A 200 -3.09 5.90 7.59
N HIS A 201 -1.81 5.73 7.29
CA HIS A 201 -0.70 6.22 8.09
C HIS A 201 0.05 7.30 7.30
N ILE A 202 0.17 8.48 7.89
CA ILE A 202 0.84 9.65 7.31
C ILE A 202 1.89 10.12 8.30
N HIS A 203 3.14 10.24 7.84
CA HIS A 203 4.28 10.60 8.68
C HIS A 203 5.25 11.51 7.91
N PRO A 204 6.16 12.23 8.59
CA PRO A 204 7.27 12.92 7.95
C PRO A 204 8.19 11.91 7.28
N TYR A 205 8.53 12.12 6.02
CA TYR A 205 9.53 11.30 5.35
C TYR A 205 10.93 11.69 5.84
N VAL A 206 11.49 10.90 6.76
CA VAL A 206 12.75 11.22 7.46
C VAL A 206 13.91 11.58 6.52
N PRO A 207 14.16 10.86 5.41
CA PRO A 207 15.27 11.21 4.51
C PRO A 207 15.11 12.58 3.84
N ASN A 208 13.89 13.08 3.66
CA ASN A 208 13.62 14.38 3.04
C ASN A 208 12.35 15.02 3.62
N PRO A 209 12.49 16.06 4.46
CA PRO A 209 11.38 16.66 5.18
C PRO A 209 10.40 17.44 4.29
N ASN A 210 10.60 17.50 2.96
CA ASN A 210 9.61 18.06 2.04
C ASN A 210 8.55 17.04 1.60
N TYR A 211 8.65 15.80 2.06
CA TYR A 211 7.74 14.72 1.72
C TYR A 211 6.97 14.24 2.94
N TYR A 212 5.70 13.92 2.71
CA TYR A 212 4.94 13.05 3.61
C TYR A 212 5.17 11.61 3.16
N GLY A 213 5.56 10.73 4.07
CA GLY A 213 5.44 9.29 3.87
C GLY A 213 3.98 8.88 4.08
N VAL A 214 3.48 8.01 3.20
CA VAL A 214 2.09 7.54 3.22
C VAL A 214 2.07 6.03 3.09
N ARG A 215 1.27 5.40 3.94
CA ARG A 215 0.89 3.99 3.82
C ARG A 215 -0.61 3.88 3.96
N LEU A 216 -1.24 3.23 3.00
CA LEU A 216 -2.67 2.97 2.97
C LEU A 216 -2.88 1.47 2.85
N VAL A 217 -3.73 0.93 3.72
CA VAL A 217 -4.28 -0.42 3.61
C VAL A 217 -5.79 -0.27 3.52
N PHE A 218 -6.43 -0.95 2.57
CA PHE A 218 -7.89 -1.03 2.47
C PHE A 218 -8.30 -2.47 2.21
N ARG A 219 -9.25 -2.98 2.99
CA ARG A 219 -9.75 -4.34 2.89
C ARG A 219 -11.26 -4.34 2.76
N ASP A 220 -11.76 -5.17 1.85
CA ASP A 220 -13.18 -5.46 1.72
C ASP A 220 -13.38 -6.92 1.29
N THR A 221 -14.54 -7.48 1.63
CA THR A 221 -14.94 -8.82 1.21
C THR A 221 -15.31 -8.88 -0.27
N ASP A 222 -15.69 -7.74 -0.87
CA ASP A 222 -15.98 -7.61 -2.29
C ASP A 222 -14.83 -6.90 -3.02
N ILE A 223 -14.20 -7.62 -3.96
CA ILE A 223 -13.12 -7.10 -4.79
C ILE A 223 -13.51 -5.83 -5.58
N SER A 224 -14.79 -5.69 -5.94
CA SER A 224 -15.29 -4.52 -6.67
C SER A 224 -15.13 -3.24 -5.83
N ASN A 225 -15.33 -3.32 -4.52
CA ASN A 225 -15.12 -2.21 -3.60
C ASN A 225 -13.64 -1.85 -3.48
N VAL A 226 -12.76 -2.86 -3.42
CA VAL A 226 -11.31 -2.65 -3.37
C VAL A 226 -10.79 -2.00 -4.66
N LYS A 227 -11.23 -2.46 -5.83
CA LYS A 227 -10.89 -1.85 -7.13
C LYS A 227 -11.38 -0.41 -7.24
N LYS A 228 -12.63 -0.15 -6.88
CA LYS A 228 -13.19 1.21 -6.86
C LYS A 228 -12.44 2.14 -5.89
N PHE A 229 -12.02 1.62 -4.74
CA PHE A 229 -11.20 2.38 -3.82
C PHE A 229 -9.82 2.67 -4.42
N ALA A 230 -9.17 1.68 -5.02
CA ALA A 230 -7.88 1.80 -5.68
C ALA A 230 -7.84 2.90 -6.75
N GLU A 231 -8.86 2.99 -7.60
CA GLU A 231 -8.98 4.03 -8.65
C GLU A 231 -8.92 5.46 -8.09
N THR A 232 -9.38 5.65 -6.86
CA THR A 232 -9.49 6.97 -6.20
C THR A 232 -8.52 7.14 -5.04
N ALA A 233 -7.64 6.17 -4.78
CA ALA A 233 -6.76 6.16 -3.62
C ALA A 233 -5.78 7.35 -3.63
N ASN A 234 -5.22 7.66 -4.79
CA ASN A 234 -4.29 8.78 -4.96
C ASN A 234 -4.95 10.12 -4.62
N ASP A 235 -6.16 10.36 -5.14
CA ASP A 235 -6.91 11.60 -4.88
C ASP A 235 -7.27 11.72 -3.40
N LYS A 236 -7.71 10.63 -2.78
CA LYS A 236 -8.00 10.60 -1.34
C LYS A 236 -6.78 10.92 -0.48
N ILE A 237 -5.61 10.36 -0.80
CA ILE A 237 -4.37 10.67 -0.09
C ILE A 237 -4.03 12.15 -0.20
N VAL A 238 -4.12 12.71 -1.41
CA VAL A 238 -3.91 14.14 -1.67
C VAL A 238 -4.91 15.00 -0.89
N GLU A 239 -6.18 14.63 -0.85
CA GLU A 239 -7.21 15.32 -0.07
C GLU A 239 -6.94 15.27 1.44
N ILE A 240 -6.54 14.12 1.98
CA ILE A 240 -6.19 13.99 3.40
C ILE A 240 -5.01 14.90 3.75
N ILE A 241 -3.97 14.95 2.91
CA ILE A 241 -2.83 15.84 3.13
C ILE A 241 -3.27 17.31 3.04
N ASN A 242 -4.16 17.67 2.12
CA ASN A 242 -4.71 19.03 2.07
C ASN A 242 -5.48 19.40 3.35
N VAL A 243 -6.20 18.46 3.96
CA VAL A 243 -6.83 18.64 5.28
C VAL A 243 -5.79 18.90 6.36
N ILE A 244 -4.70 18.11 6.40
CA ILE A 244 -3.58 18.31 7.34
C ILE A 244 -2.90 19.68 7.11
N LEU A 245 -2.81 20.12 5.86
CA LEU A 245 -2.28 21.43 5.51
C LEU A 245 -3.23 22.61 5.81
N GLY A 246 -4.47 22.35 6.24
CA GLY A 246 -5.49 23.37 6.49
C GLY A 246 -6.04 24.03 5.21
N SER A 247 -5.81 23.42 4.04
CA SER A 247 -6.22 23.94 2.73
C SER A 247 -7.51 23.25 2.30
N ARG A 248 -8.70 23.79 2.64
CA ARG A 248 -9.97 23.27 2.11
C ARG A 248 -10.24 23.86 0.72
N LYS A 249 -10.62 23.02 -0.25
CA LYS A 249 -11.40 23.48 -1.40
C LYS A 249 -12.72 24.05 -0.84
N LYS A 250 -12.96 25.33 -1.05
CA LYS A 250 -14.31 25.91 -0.92
C LYS A 250 -15.18 25.44 -2.07
#